data_AF-A0A821UW67-F1
#
_entry.id   AF-A0A821UW67-F1
#
_cell.length_a   1.000
_cell.length_b   1.000
_cell.length_c   1.000
_cell.angle_alpha   90.00
_cell.angle_beta   90.00
_cell.angle_gamma   90.00
#
_symmetry.space_group_name_H-M   'P 1'
#
loop_
_entity.id
_entity.type
_entity.pdbx_description
1 polymer ?
#
loop_
_entity_poly.entity_id
_entity_poly.type
_entity_poly.pdbx_seq_one_letter_code
_entity_poly.pdbx_strand_id
1 'polypeptide(L)'
;KHSGEKLAAEFDRITQLYNLKDKLVRIITDNASNNQAAFNHLLLPGFDEYFDDSIDDQSELETNDDDTDSDECDKNQLEIEEVNDDIYGSTLNAPTDQEFLRLPCFIHSLQLVMHDGIQAASDALSSLKKVADLAKLPHTNRKFLEDCVSLFDLFNEATILTQGECYATISLVAPTILGILIDLEHERAASNLSLVSLCEALLSSIKARFSGLLHHFETDVPFASYSMSERFSDPIFLVTPVLDARFKFLWLDNLQGT
;
A
#
# COMPACT_ATOMS: atom_id res chain seq x y z
N LYS A 1 -10.23 -29.19 7.01
CA LYS A 1 -10.64 -27.79 7.26
C LYS A 1 -9.51 -27.08 7.99
N HIS A 2 -8.98 -26.02 7.39
CA HIS A 2 -7.96 -25.16 7.98
C HIS A 2 -8.68 -24.12 8.86
N SER A 3 -8.32 -24.05 10.15
CA SER A 3 -8.73 -22.98 11.07
C SER A 3 -7.57 -22.00 11.25
N GLY A 4 -7.85 -20.77 11.70
CA GLY A 4 -6.80 -19.79 11.99
C GLY A 4 -5.72 -20.34 12.94
N GLU A 5 -6.13 -21.04 14.00
CA GLU A 5 -5.23 -21.71 14.95
C GLU A 5 -4.29 -22.72 14.28
N LYS A 6 -4.79 -23.52 13.34
CA LYS A 6 -3.96 -24.50 12.62
C LYS A 6 -2.98 -23.83 11.67
N LEU A 7 -3.35 -22.69 11.09
CA LEU A 7 -2.46 -21.89 10.25
C LEU A 7 -1.35 -21.26 11.08
N ALA A 8 -1.69 -20.68 12.23
CA ALA A 8 -0.71 -20.12 13.17
C ALA A 8 0.26 -21.19 13.68
N ALA A 9 -0.24 -22.36 14.10
CA ALA A 9 0.60 -23.45 14.57
C ALA A 9 1.57 -23.98 13.50
N GLU A 10 1.12 -24.10 12.25
CA GLU A 10 1.98 -24.53 11.14
C GLU A 10 2.99 -23.44 10.77
N PHE A 11 2.58 -22.17 10.81
CA PHE A 11 3.49 -21.03 10.65
C PHE A 11 4.59 -21.05 11.70
N ASP A 12 4.26 -21.20 12.98
CA ASP A 12 5.22 -21.30 14.08
C ASP A 12 6.17 -22.49 13.90
N ARG A 13 5.65 -23.64 13.46
CA ARG A 13 6.45 -24.82 13.17
C ARG A 13 7.48 -24.56 12.08
N ILE A 14 7.09 -23.88 11.00
CA ILE A 14 7.98 -23.56 9.86
C ILE A 14 9.01 -22.50 10.28
N THR A 15 8.59 -21.44 10.97
CA THR A 15 9.50 -20.36 11.39
C THR A 15 10.55 -20.86 12.39
N GLN A 16 10.17 -21.78 13.28
CA GLN A 16 11.12 -22.47 14.16
C GLN A 16 12.05 -23.41 13.38
N LEU A 17 11.50 -24.23 12.47
CA LEU A 17 12.28 -25.20 11.70
C LEU A 17 13.41 -24.53 10.89
N TYR A 18 13.15 -23.34 10.34
CA TYR A 18 14.10 -22.60 9.53
C TYR A 18 14.82 -21.46 10.28
N ASN A 19 14.59 -21.32 11.58
CA ASN A 19 15.15 -20.25 12.42
C ASN A 19 14.91 -18.84 11.81
N LEU A 20 13.65 -18.57 11.46
CA LEU A 20 13.20 -17.34 10.81
C LEU A 20 12.51 -16.38 11.77
N LYS A 21 12.22 -16.80 13.01
CA LYS A 21 11.37 -16.04 13.93
C LYS A 21 11.82 -14.59 14.10
N ASP A 22 13.12 -14.39 14.30
CA ASP A 22 13.71 -13.06 14.54
C ASP A 22 14.10 -12.34 13.23
N LYS A 23 13.79 -12.94 12.07
CA LYS A 23 14.10 -12.40 10.73
C LYS A 23 12.84 -11.97 9.97
N LEU A 24 11.66 -12.21 10.53
CA LEU A 24 10.40 -11.84 9.93
C LEU A 24 10.14 -10.36 10.20
N VAL A 25 9.85 -9.61 9.14
CA VAL A 25 9.56 -8.17 9.24
C VAL A 25 8.11 -7.88 8.89
N ARG A 26 7.58 -8.56 7.86
CA ARG A 26 6.18 -8.46 7.40
C ARG A 26 5.70 -9.80 6.85
N ILE A 27 4.40 -10.01 6.89
CA ILE A 27 3.70 -11.16 6.33
C ILE A 27 2.60 -10.63 5.41
N ILE A 28 2.51 -11.14 4.18
CA ILE A 28 1.44 -10.78 3.25
C ILE A 28 0.49 -11.97 3.12
N THR A 29 -0.80 -11.78 3.40
CA THR A 29 -1.80 -12.84 3.22
C THR A 29 -3.10 -12.29 2.63
N ASP A 30 -3.89 -13.17 2.00
CA ASP A 30 -5.25 -12.81 1.59
C ASP A 30 -6.11 -12.45 2.81
N ASN A 31 -7.25 -11.81 2.56
CA ASN A 31 -8.17 -11.34 3.60
C ASN A 31 -9.20 -12.40 4.00
N ALA A 32 -8.95 -13.69 3.77
CA ALA A 32 -9.81 -14.74 4.31
C ALA A 32 -9.85 -14.67 5.84
N SER A 33 -11.02 -14.94 6.42
CA SER A 33 -11.25 -14.84 7.87
C SER A 33 -10.27 -15.69 8.69
N ASN A 34 -9.89 -16.87 8.18
CA ASN A 34 -8.90 -17.73 8.83
C ASN A 34 -7.49 -17.12 8.84
N ASN A 35 -7.08 -16.44 7.76
CA ASN A 35 -5.78 -15.76 7.69
C ASN A 35 -5.76 -14.53 8.59
N GLN A 36 -6.84 -13.75 8.61
CA GLN A 36 -6.98 -12.63 9.54
C GLN A 36 -6.91 -13.11 11.00
N ALA A 37 -7.65 -14.17 11.35
CA ALA A 37 -7.65 -14.73 12.69
C ALA A 37 -6.27 -15.29 13.11
N ALA A 38 -5.50 -15.83 12.16
CA ALA A 38 -4.17 -16.37 12.42
C ALA A 38 -3.10 -15.27 12.57
N PHE A 39 -3.15 -14.23 11.74
CA PHE A 39 -2.01 -13.35 11.52
C PHE A 39 -2.23 -11.89 11.94
N ASN A 40 -3.46 -11.44 12.22
CA ASN A 40 -3.72 -10.05 12.61
C ASN A 40 -3.18 -9.70 14.01
N HIS A 41 -2.89 -10.66 14.88
CA HIS A 41 -2.44 -10.39 16.26
C HIS A 41 -1.04 -10.95 16.53
N LEU A 42 -0.30 -11.30 15.48
CA LEU A 42 1.09 -11.70 15.64
C LEU A 42 1.89 -10.48 16.07
N LEU A 43 2.49 -10.58 17.26
CA LEU A 43 3.53 -9.71 17.77
C LEU A 43 4.85 -10.46 17.62
N LEU A 44 5.91 -9.78 17.16
CA LEU A 44 7.25 -10.38 17.17
C LEU A 44 7.81 -10.31 18.59
N PRO A 45 8.21 -11.44 19.20
CA PRO A 45 9.06 -11.40 20.39
C PRO A 45 10.44 -10.86 19.98
N GLY A 46 10.96 -9.86 20.68
CA GLY A 46 12.34 -9.38 20.53
C GLY A 46 12.54 -8.08 19.74
N PHE A 47 11.47 -7.35 19.39
CA PHE A 47 11.60 -5.98 18.86
C PHE A 47 11.77 -4.91 19.96
N ASP A 48 11.42 -5.23 21.21
CA ASP A 48 11.60 -4.33 22.36
C ASP A 48 13.08 -4.19 22.78
N GLU A 49 13.94 -5.17 22.46
CA GLU A 49 15.31 -5.27 23.01
C GLU A 49 16.39 -4.60 22.14
N TYR A 50 16.05 -4.04 20.98
CA TYR A 50 17.04 -3.39 20.08
C TYR A 50 17.19 -1.88 20.29
N PHE A 51 16.42 -1.27 21.19
CA PHE A 51 16.43 0.16 21.46
C PHE A 51 16.56 0.50 22.97
N ASP A 52 17.19 -0.38 23.75
CA ASP A 52 17.59 -0.01 25.11
C ASP A 52 18.85 0.88 25.02
N ASP A 53 18.63 2.19 25.12
CA ASP A 53 19.66 3.22 25.34
C ASP A 53 20.31 3.01 26.71
N SER A 54 21.04 1.91 26.90
CA SER A 54 22.06 1.83 27.94
C SER A 54 23.35 2.44 27.40
N ILE A 55 23.33 3.76 27.16
CA ILE A 55 24.58 4.54 27.08
C ILE A 55 25.17 4.53 28.49
N ASP A 56 26.22 3.73 28.64
CA ASP A 56 27.06 3.63 29.82
C ASP A 56 27.65 5.02 30.11
N ASP A 57 27.11 5.63 31.14
CA ASP A 57 27.43 6.94 31.68
C ASP A 57 28.80 6.86 32.39
N GLN A 58 29.89 7.08 31.67
CA GLN A 58 31.23 7.26 32.26
C GLN A 58 32.09 8.25 31.47
N SER A 59 32.09 9.51 31.91
CA SER A 59 33.33 10.13 32.43
C SER A 59 33.09 11.54 32.95
N GLU A 60 33.64 11.76 34.14
CA GLU A 60 33.52 12.92 35.02
C GLU A 60 34.15 14.21 34.45
N LEU A 61 33.47 15.33 34.73
CA LEU A 61 33.96 16.64 35.17
C LEU A 61 35.32 17.17 34.65
N GLU A 62 35.31 18.37 34.05
CA GLU A 62 36.02 19.54 34.62
C GLU A 62 35.58 20.86 33.98
N THR A 63 35.27 21.83 34.85
CA THR A 63 34.96 23.25 34.61
C THR A 63 36.18 24.03 34.12
N ASN A 64 35.99 25.09 33.32
CA ASN A 64 36.62 26.42 33.53
C ASN A 64 36.04 27.49 32.57
N ASP A 65 35.68 28.63 33.16
CA ASP A 65 35.34 29.91 32.53
C ASP A 65 36.56 30.57 31.85
N ASP A 66 36.38 31.34 30.76
CA ASP A 66 36.85 32.74 30.66
C ASP A 66 36.33 33.46 29.39
N ASP A 67 36.12 34.77 29.54
CA ASP A 67 35.57 35.75 28.59
C ASP A 67 36.53 36.14 27.45
N THR A 68 36.01 36.55 26.26
CA THR A 68 36.32 37.87 25.63
C THR A 68 35.62 38.14 24.28
N ASP A 69 35.14 39.38 24.13
CA ASP A 69 34.54 40.02 22.95
C ASP A 69 35.45 40.14 21.70
N SER A 70 34.85 40.17 20.50
CA SER A 70 34.91 41.29 19.52
C SER A 70 34.92 40.90 18.01
N ASP A 71 34.12 41.66 17.27
CA ASP A 71 34.23 42.13 15.87
C ASP A 71 33.85 41.26 14.63
N GLU A 72 32.94 41.87 13.85
CA GLU A 72 32.51 41.53 12.48
C GLU A 72 33.66 41.52 11.46
N CYS A 73 33.67 40.54 10.53
CA CYS A 73 33.91 40.83 9.12
C CYS A 73 33.45 39.69 8.19
N ASP A 74 32.53 40.05 7.31
CA ASP A 74 31.92 39.29 6.23
C ASP A 74 32.93 38.93 5.13
N LYS A 75 33.16 37.64 4.85
CA LYS A 75 33.80 37.14 3.61
C LYS A 75 33.22 35.80 3.18
N ASN A 76 32.41 35.86 2.14
CA ASN A 76 31.99 34.76 1.27
C ASN A 76 33.09 33.72 1.01
N GLN A 77 32.89 32.49 1.48
CA GLN A 77 33.40 31.28 0.85
C GLN A 77 32.30 30.22 0.84
N LEU A 78 31.99 29.74 -0.36
CA LEU A 78 31.10 28.61 -0.63
C LEU A 78 31.72 27.35 -0.01
N GLU A 79 31.29 26.99 1.19
CA GLU A 79 31.54 25.68 1.77
C GLU A 79 30.37 24.76 1.41
N ILE A 80 30.72 23.63 0.80
CA ILE A 80 29.83 22.51 0.58
C ILE A 80 29.47 22.01 1.98
N GLU A 81 28.24 22.21 2.42
CA GLU A 81 27.72 21.49 3.59
C GLU A 81 27.83 19.99 3.27
N GLU A 82 28.73 19.31 3.99
CA GLU A 82 28.64 17.87 4.16
C GLU A 82 27.26 17.60 4.74
N VAL A 83 26.34 17.13 3.88
CA VAL A 83 25.02 16.69 4.29
C VAL A 83 25.24 15.56 5.28
N ASN A 84 24.96 15.84 6.56
CA ASN A 84 24.91 14.84 7.62
C ASN A 84 24.14 13.61 7.12
N ASP A 85 24.81 12.46 7.14
CA ASP A 85 24.27 11.14 6.79
C ASP A 85 23.13 10.71 7.75
N ASP A 86 22.86 11.52 8.78
CA ASP A 86 21.88 11.29 9.85
C ASP A 86 20.42 11.61 9.45
N ILE A 87 20.18 12.20 8.28
CA ILE A 87 18.81 12.49 7.79
C ILE A 87 18.09 11.21 7.31
N TYR A 88 18.84 10.18 6.91
CA TYR A 88 18.24 8.87 6.56
C TYR A 88 17.82 8.05 7.78
N GLY A 89 18.32 8.37 8.98
CA GLY A 89 17.96 7.66 10.22
C GLY A 89 16.63 8.10 10.84
N SER A 90 16.20 9.34 10.60
CA SER A 90 15.07 9.96 11.32
C SER A 90 13.73 9.88 10.57
N THR A 91 13.71 9.41 9.32
CA THR A 91 12.47 9.05 8.59
C THR A 91 12.04 7.59 8.78
N LEU A 92 12.87 6.81 9.48
CA LEU A 92 12.59 5.45 9.97
C LEU A 92 12.67 5.45 11.49
N ASN A 93 11.92 6.35 12.16
CA ASN A 93 11.79 6.28 13.61
C ASN A 93 11.35 4.86 14.00
N ALA A 94 12.02 4.33 15.04
CA ALA A 94 11.80 3.01 15.60
C ALA A 94 10.29 2.70 15.74
N PRO A 95 9.84 1.52 15.30
CA PRO A 95 8.43 1.17 15.34
C PRO A 95 7.95 1.10 16.79
N THR A 96 7.02 1.99 17.15
CA THR A 96 6.33 1.99 18.44
C THR A 96 5.39 0.79 18.53
N ASP A 97 5.75 -0.20 19.36
CA ASP A 97 5.03 -1.28 20.06
C ASP A 97 3.78 -2.00 19.48
N GLN A 98 3.17 -1.60 18.37
CA GLN A 98 2.01 -2.31 17.78
C GLN A 98 1.92 -2.18 16.26
N GLU A 99 3.04 -2.33 15.53
CA GLU A 99 2.95 -2.50 14.08
C GLU A 99 2.46 -3.92 13.72
N PHE A 100 1.25 -4.00 13.16
CA PHE A 100 0.71 -5.24 12.63
C PHE A 100 1.66 -5.82 11.56
N LEU A 101 2.21 -7.01 11.83
CA LEU A 101 3.07 -7.72 10.87
C LEU A 101 2.37 -8.02 9.54
N ARG A 102 1.05 -8.08 9.54
CA ARG A 102 0.26 -8.59 8.43
C ARG A 102 -0.19 -7.47 7.50
N LEU A 103 0.34 -7.48 6.28
CA LEU A 103 -0.17 -6.69 5.17
C LEU A 103 -1.26 -7.46 4.40
N PRO A 104 -2.32 -6.78 3.93
CA PRO A 104 -3.30 -7.39 3.04
C PRO A 104 -2.69 -7.66 1.66
N CYS A 105 -3.01 -8.82 1.09
CA CYS A 105 -2.64 -9.13 -0.29
C CYS A 105 -3.33 -8.16 -1.27
N PHE A 106 -2.51 -7.46 -2.07
CA PHE A 106 -2.96 -6.55 -3.12
C PHE A 106 -3.88 -7.23 -4.12
N ILE A 107 -3.43 -8.34 -4.73
CA ILE A 107 -4.18 -9.06 -5.76
C ILE A 107 -5.54 -9.52 -5.27
N HIS A 108 -5.57 -10.11 -4.07
CA HIS A 108 -6.83 -10.55 -3.50
C HIS A 108 -7.76 -9.37 -3.26
N SER A 109 -7.23 -8.24 -2.81
CA SER A 109 -8.03 -7.03 -2.60
C SER A 109 -8.54 -6.44 -3.92
N LEU A 110 -7.74 -6.47 -4.98
CA LEU A 110 -8.13 -6.06 -6.34
C LEU A 110 -9.17 -7.01 -6.97
N GLN A 111 -9.03 -8.31 -6.76
CA GLN A 111 -10.04 -9.30 -7.15
C GLN A 111 -11.38 -9.00 -6.46
N LEU A 112 -11.34 -8.66 -5.16
CA LEU A 112 -12.54 -8.31 -4.44
C LEU A 112 -13.13 -6.97 -4.88
N VAL A 113 -12.31 -6.00 -5.32
CA VAL A 113 -12.80 -4.78 -5.98
C VAL A 113 -13.67 -5.14 -7.19
N MET A 114 -13.12 -5.99 -8.06
CA MET A 114 -13.81 -6.43 -9.27
C MET A 114 -15.11 -7.18 -8.94
N HIS A 115 -15.04 -8.10 -7.98
CA HIS A 115 -16.19 -8.86 -7.53
C HIS A 115 -17.32 -7.95 -7.04
N ASP A 116 -17.01 -7.00 -6.15
CA ASP A 116 -18.02 -6.14 -5.53
C ASP A 116 -18.56 -5.11 -6.53
N GLY A 117 -17.69 -4.52 -7.36
CA GLY A 117 -18.10 -3.58 -8.40
C GLY A 117 -19.03 -4.22 -9.43
N ILE A 118 -18.69 -5.41 -9.92
CA ILE A 118 -19.58 -6.16 -10.84
C ILE A 118 -20.89 -6.54 -10.13
N GLN A 119 -20.83 -6.94 -8.87
CA GLN A 119 -22.02 -7.34 -8.11
C GLN A 119 -22.98 -6.17 -7.86
N ALA A 120 -22.44 -4.95 -7.70
CA ALA A 120 -23.22 -3.73 -7.55
C ALA A 120 -23.77 -3.18 -8.89
N ALA A 121 -23.07 -3.42 -10.01
CA ALA A 121 -23.51 -3.05 -11.35
C ALA A 121 -24.50 -4.09 -11.93
N SER A 122 -25.79 -3.94 -11.63
CA SER A 122 -26.85 -4.87 -12.03
C SER A 122 -26.89 -5.18 -13.53
N ASP A 123 -26.69 -4.18 -14.38
CA ASP A 123 -26.69 -4.32 -15.84
C ASP A 123 -25.52 -5.18 -16.33
N ALA A 124 -24.32 -4.92 -15.80
CA ALA A 124 -23.11 -5.69 -16.08
C ALA A 124 -23.28 -7.14 -15.62
N LEU A 125 -23.73 -7.34 -14.39
CA LEU A 125 -23.98 -8.67 -13.84
C LEU A 125 -25.01 -9.46 -14.66
N SER A 126 -26.08 -8.81 -15.10
CA SER A 126 -27.12 -9.46 -15.91
C SER A 126 -26.60 -9.89 -17.28
N SER A 127 -25.74 -9.07 -17.90
CA SER A 127 -25.13 -9.36 -19.20
C SER A 127 -24.08 -10.46 -19.08
N LEU A 128 -23.23 -10.45 -18.04
CA LEU A 128 -22.25 -11.49 -17.76
C LEU A 128 -22.91 -12.84 -17.44
N LYS A 129 -24.03 -12.85 -16.70
CA LYS A 129 -24.81 -14.08 -16.46
C LYS A 129 -25.33 -14.70 -17.76
N LYS A 130 -25.69 -13.89 -18.75
CA LYS A 130 -26.13 -14.38 -20.06
C LYS A 130 -24.98 -14.98 -20.88
N VAL A 131 -23.73 -14.63 -20.62
CA VAL A 131 -22.56 -15.25 -21.28
C VAL A 131 -22.41 -16.72 -20.90
N ALA A 132 -22.82 -17.10 -19.69
CA ALA A 132 -22.89 -18.51 -19.31
C ALA A 132 -23.81 -19.32 -20.23
N ASP A 133 -24.81 -18.65 -20.84
CA ASP A 133 -25.74 -19.20 -21.83
C ASP A 133 -25.40 -18.67 -23.25
N LEU A 134 -24.21 -19.05 -23.76
CA LEU A 134 -23.64 -18.64 -25.07
C LEU A 134 -24.63 -18.64 -26.26
N ALA A 135 -25.64 -19.51 -26.25
CA ALA A 135 -26.61 -19.66 -27.34
C ALA A 135 -27.62 -18.49 -27.49
N LYS A 136 -27.66 -17.52 -26.57
CA LYS A 136 -28.73 -16.48 -26.53
C LYS A 136 -28.24 -15.04 -26.55
N LEU A 137 -26.98 -14.76 -26.88
CA LEU A 137 -26.40 -13.42 -26.81
C LEU A 137 -26.88 -12.48 -27.93
N PRO A 138 -27.65 -11.40 -27.64
CA PRO A 138 -27.98 -10.36 -28.61
C PRO A 138 -26.75 -9.54 -29.00
N HIS A 139 -26.76 -8.91 -30.18
CA HIS A 139 -25.67 -8.02 -30.64
C HIS A 139 -25.37 -6.86 -29.68
N THR A 140 -26.39 -6.27 -29.05
CA THR A 140 -26.22 -5.20 -28.05
C THR A 140 -25.45 -5.68 -26.81
N ASN A 141 -25.71 -6.90 -26.35
CA ASN A 141 -24.96 -7.50 -25.25
C ASN A 141 -23.51 -7.80 -25.68
N ARG A 142 -23.28 -8.18 -26.93
CA ARG A 142 -21.92 -8.39 -27.43
C ARG A 142 -21.08 -7.11 -27.36
N LYS A 143 -21.59 -5.97 -27.85
CA LYS A 143 -20.85 -4.70 -27.79
C LYS A 143 -20.58 -4.27 -26.34
N PHE A 144 -21.60 -4.35 -25.48
CA PHE A 144 -21.43 -4.08 -24.05
C PHE A 144 -20.37 -4.98 -23.39
N LEU A 145 -20.33 -6.26 -23.74
CA LEU A 145 -19.32 -7.21 -23.24
C LEU A 145 -17.92 -6.90 -23.78
N GLU A 146 -17.79 -6.52 -25.04
CA GLU A 146 -16.52 -6.05 -25.62
C GLU A 146 -16.01 -4.83 -24.85
N ASP A 147 -16.90 -3.87 -24.54
CA ASP A 147 -16.53 -2.69 -23.75
C ASP A 147 -16.16 -3.07 -22.29
N CYS A 148 -16.85 -4.05 -21.68
CA CYS A 148 -16.46 -4.59 -20.37
C CYS A 148 -15.08 -5.26 -20.39
N VAL A 149 -14.75 -6.01 -21.45
CA VAL A 149 -13.44 -6.67 -21.58
C VAL A 149 -12.34 -5.62 -21.62
N SER A 150 -12.48 -4.59 -22.45
CA SER A 150 -11.53 -3.48 -22.50
C SER A 150 -11.37 -2.79 -21.14
N LEU A 151 -12.45 -2.59 -20.39
CA LEU A 151 -12.39 -2.02 -19.04
C LEU A 151 -11.67 -2.96 -18.05
N PHE A 152 -11.89 -4.27 -18.16
CA PHE A 152 -11.28 -5.27 -17.29
C PHE A 152 -9.81 -5.50 -17.60
N ASP A 153 -9.33 -5.11 -18.78
CA ASP A 153 -7.91 -5.14 -19.11
C ASP A 153 -7.09 -4.26 -18.15
N LEU A 154 -7.64 -3.14 -17.65
CA LEU A 154 -6.99 -2.32 -16.60
C LEU A 154 -6.61 -3.15 -15.37
N PHE A 155 -7.55 -3.99 -14.90
CA PHE A 155 -7.36 -4.83 -13.72
C PHE A 155 -6.50 -6.06 -14.01
N ASN A 156 -6.58 -6.58 -15.24
CA ASN A 156 -5.73 -7.68 -15.70
C ASN A 156 -4.26 -7.24 -15.78
N GLU A 157 -3.98 -6.08 -16.37
CA GLU A 157 -2.65 -5.49 -16.43
C GLU A 157 -2.09 -5.24 -15.03
N ALA A 158 -2.89 -4.63 -14.15
CA ALA A 158 -2.53 -4.44 -12.74
C ALA A 158 -2.18 -5.77 -12.04
N THR A 159 -2.95 -6.83 -12.29
CA THR A 159 -2.72 -8.16 -11.72
C THR A 159 -1.40 -8.75 -12.22
N ILE A 160 -1.18 -8.75 -13.54
CA ILE A 160 0.05 -9.25 -14.16
C ILE A 160 1.27 -8.49 -13.62
N LEU A 161 1.17 -7.17 -13.53
CA LEU A 161 2.24 -6.29 -13.08
C LEU A 161 2.58 -6.48 -11.60
N THR A 162 1.61 -6.82 -10.75
CA THR A 162 1.84 -6.91 -9.30
C THR A 162 2.01 -8.34 -8.78
N GLN A 163 1.91 -9.34 -9.66
CA GLN A 163 2.25 -10.75 -9.40
C GLN A 163 3.66 -11.15 -9.89
N GLY A 164 4.45 -10.21 -10.41
CA GLY A 164 5.81 -10.50 -10.85
C GLY A 164 6.70 -11.08 -9.74
N GLU A 165 7.52 -12.08 -10.08
CA GLU A 165 8.44 -12.74 -9.13
C GLU A 165 9.89 -12.25 -9.24
N CYS A 166 10.21 -11.45 -10.27
CA CYS A 166 11.58 -11.04 -10.59
C CYS A 166 11.86 -9.55 -10.35
N TYR A 167 10.94 -8.83 -9.68
CA TYR A 167 11.11 -7.43 -9.33
C TYR A 167 10.26 -7.10 -8.08
N ALA A 168 10.56 -5.98 -7.42
CA ALA A 168 9.74 -5.50 -6.32
C ALA A 168 8.37 -5.08 -6.86
N THR A 169 7.31 -5.80 -6.47
CA THR A 169 5.92 -5.53 -6.86
C THR A 169 5.20 -4.61 -5.89
N ILE A 170 5.65 -4.54 -4.63
CA ILE A 170 5.04 -3.66 -3.62
C ILE A 170 5.13 -2.18 -4.00
N SER A 171 6.22 -1.77 -4.67
CA SER A 171 6.41 -0.42 -5.19
C SER A 171 5.43 -0.04 -6.29
N LEU A 172 4.74 -1.02 -6.89
CA LEU A 172 3.78 -0.81 -7.96
C LEU A 172 2.36 -0.64 -7.43
N VAL A 173 2.09 -0.98 -6.16
CA VAL A 173 0.73 -0.98 -5.59
C VAL A 173 0.10 0.41 -5.67
N ALA A 174 0.74 1.44 -5.12
CA ALA A 174 0.16 2.78 -5.13
C ALA A 174 0.06 3.41 -6.52
N PRO A 175 1.12 3.38 -7.37
CA PRO A 175 1.01 3.84 -8.76
C PRO A 175 -0.11 3.16 -9.54
N THR A 176 -0.27 1.84 -9.36
CA THR A 176 -1.29 1.06 -10.06
C THR A 176 -2.70 1.45 -9.61
N ILE A 177 -2.94 1.64 -8.31
CA ILE A 177 -4.26 2.08 -7.82
C ILE A 177 -4.61 3.46 -8.34
N LEU A 178 -3.67 4.41 -8.32
CA LEU A 178 -3.90 5.74 -8.87
C LEU A 178 -4.15 5.71 -10.38
N GLY A 179 -3.39 4.91 -11.13
CA GLY A 179 -3.60 4.71 -12.57
C GLY A 179 -5.00 4.19 -12.87
N ILE A 180 -5.43 3.11 -12.20
CA ILE A 180 -6.78 2.55 -12.36
C ILE A 180 -7.85 3.60 -12.03
N LEU A 181 -7.69 4.40 -10.98
CA LEU A 181 -8.66 5.44 -10.62
C LEU A 181 -8.78 6.50 -11.73
N ILE A 182 -7.66 6.98 -12.26
CA ILE A 182 -7.62 7.96 -13.35
C ILE A 182 -8.28 7.38 -14.60
N ASP A 183 -7.92 6.16 -14.99
CA ASP A 183 -8.43 5.50 -16.20
C ASP A 183 -9.93 5.20 -16.06
N LEU A 184 -10.40 4.76 -14.89
CA LEU A 184 -11.84 4.56 -14.64
C LEU A 184 -12.63 5.87 -14.68
N GLU A 185 -12.07 6.97 -14.17
CA GLU A 185 -12.70 8.30 -14.26
C GLU A 185 -12.75 8.80 -15.70
N HIS A 186 -11.69 8.58 -16.47
CA HIS A 186 -11.64 8.89 -17.89
C HIS A 186 -12.68 8.08 -18.66
N GLU A 187 -12.71 6.76 -18.46
CA GLU A 187 -13.71 5.88 -19.08
C GLU A 187 -15.12 6.24 -18.65
N ARG A 188 -15.35 6.61 -17.39
CA ARG A 188 -16.65 7.11 -16.92
C ARG A 188 -17.10 8.36 -17.67
N ALA A 189 -16.19 9.29 -17.92
CA ALA A 189 -16.47 10.55 -18.63
C ALA A 189 -16.62 10.36 -20.15
N ALA A 190 -15.87 9.43 -20.74
CA ALA A 190 -15.87 9.15 -22.18
C ALA A 190 -16.93 8.13 -22.61
N SER A 191 -17.37 7.26 -21.71
CA SER A 191 -18.27 6.14 -22.02
C SER A 191 -19.67 6.60 -22.43
N ASN A 192 -20.25 5.85 -23.37
CA ASN A 192 -21.69 5.83 -23.56
C ASN A 192 -22.38 5.39 -22.24
N LEU A 193 -23.63 5.84 -22.00
CA LEU A 193 -24.38 5.61 -20.74
C LEU A 193 -24.32 4.18 -20.16
N SER A 194 -24.05 3.15 -20.98
CA SER A 194 -24.07 1.76 -20.58
C SER A 194 -22.97 1.33 -19.60
N LEU A 195 -21.76 1.91 -19.64
CA LEU A 195 -20.66 1.53 -18.74
C LEU A 195 -20.55 2.41 -17.50
N VAL A 196 -21.19 3.58 -17.50
CA VAL A 196 -21.10 4.57 -16.41
C VAL A 196 -21.40 3.93 -15.05
N SER A 197 -22.46 3.12 -14.97
CA SER A 197 -22.84 2.43 -13.73
C SER A 197 -21.80 1.41 -13.26
N LEU A 198 -21.11 0.74 -14.18
CA LEU A 198 -20.03 -0.19 -13.84
C LEU A 198 -18.77 0.58 -13.38
N CYS A 199 -18.40 1.67 -14.06
CA CYS A 199 -17.28 2.51 -13.64
C CYS A 199 -17.52 3.12 -12.25
N GLU A 200 -18.72 3.64 -11.97
CA GLU A 200 -19.06 4.17 -10.65
C GLU A 200 -19.00 3.10 -9.55
N ALA A 201 -19.49 1.89 -9.84
CA ALA A 201 -19.42 0.77 -8.92
C ALA A 201 -17.97 0.33 -8.64
N LEU A 202 -17.12 0.25 -9.68
CA LEU A 202 -15.71 -0.09 -9.55
C LEU A 202 -14.93 1.00 -8.79
N LEU A 203 -15.15 2.28 -9.10
CA LEU A 203 -14.56 3.42 -8.39
C LEU A 203 -14.93 3.39 -6.91
N SER A 204 -16.20 3.20 -6.58
CA SER A 204 -16.67 3.07 -5.19
C SER A 204 -15.99 1.88 -4.50
N SER A 205 -15.87 0.75 -5.19
CA SER A 205 -15.25 -0.44 -4.62
C SER A 205 -13.74 -0.28 -4.40
N ILE A 206 -13.00 0.41 -5.29
CA ILE A 206 -11.58 0.73 -5.09
C ILE A 206 -11.43 1.62 -3.87
N LYS A 207 -12.18 2.73 -3.82
CA LYS A 207 -12.14 3.69 -2.71
C LYS A 207 -12.40 3.02 -1.36
N ALA A 208 -13.37 2.12 -1.30
CA ALA A 208 -13.68 1.39 -0.07
C ALA A 208 -12.59 0.40 0.36
N ARG A 209 -11.90 -0.24 -0.59
CA ARG A 209 -10.92 -1.31 -0.30
C ARG A 209 -9.50 -0.81 -0.06
N PHE A 210 -9.17 0.33 -0.67
CA PHE A 210 -7.88 1.00 -0.59
C PHE A 210 -7.97 2.34 0.14
N SER A 211 -8.99 2.54 0.99
CA SER A 211 -9.19 3.80 1.70
C SER A 211 -7.95 4.24 2.46
N GLY A 212 -7.31 3.33 3.21
CA GLY A 212 -6.11 3.64 3.98
C GLY A 212 -4.96 4.13 3.11
N LEU A 213 -4.85 3.65 1.88
CA LEU A 213 -3.86 4.16 0.92
C LEU A 213 -4.28 5.54 0.40
N LEU A 214 -5.54 5.69 -0.01
CA LEU A 214 -6.05 6.89 -0.69
C LEU A 214 -6.14 8.12 0.23
N HIS A 215 -6.40 7.93 1.52
CA HIS A 215 -6.40 9.02 2.50
C HIS A 215 -5.08 9.81 2.55
N HIS A 216 -3.95 9.22 2.13
CA HIS A 216 -2.68 9.94 2.06
C HIS A 216 -2.59 10.95 0.91
N PHE A 217 -3.48 10.85 -0.08
CA PHE A 217 -3.54 11.77 -1.23
C PHE A 217 -4.71 12.76 -1.13
N GLU A 218 -5.70 12.51 -0.25
CA GLU A 218 -6.84 13.39 -0.02
C GLU A 218 -6.51 14.41 1.11
N THR A 219 -5.86 15.52 0.75
CA THR A 219 -5.21 16.51 1.64
C THR A 219 -6.10 17.40 2.54
N ASP A 220 -7.29 16.98 2.97
CA ASP A 220 -8.15 17.80 3.87
C ASP A 220 -8.46 17.17 5.25
N VAL A 221 -7.89 16.00 5.57
CA VAL A 221 -8.14 15.34 6.87
C VAL A 221 -6.86 15.33 7.73
N PRO A 222 -6.88 15.85 8.98
CA PRO A 222 -5.70 15.87 9.84
C PRO A 222 -5.15 14.47 10.12
N PHE A 223 -3.82 14.36 10.10
CA PHE A 223 -3.00 13.17 10.41
C PHE A 223 -3.24 12.54 11.81
N ALA A 224 -4.15 13.08 12.62
CA ALA A 224 -4.42 12.67 13.99
C ALA A 224 -5.71 11.86 14.15
N SER A 225 -6.48 11.62 13.08
CA SER A 225 -7.78 10.94 13.14
C SER A 225 -7.75 9.45 12.80
N TYR A 226 -6.57 8.87 12.58
CA TYR A 226 -6.45 7.53 12.03
C TYR A 226 -6.95 6.44 12.98
N SER A 227 -7.87 5.64 12.48
CA SER A 227 -8.04 4.28 12.95
C SER A 227 -7.01 3.39 12.26
N MET A 228 -6.14 2.74 13.02
CA MET A 228 -5.20 1.72 12.50
C MET A 228 -5.88 0.48 11.92
N SER A 229 -7.22 0.46 11.85
CA SER A 229 -8.01 -0.61 11.23
C SER A 229 -8.20 -0.48 9.72
N GLU A 230 -7.72 0.60 9.09
CA GLU A 230 -7.94 0.82 7.67
C GLU A 230 -7.01 -0.01 6.79
N ARG A 231 -7.55 -0.59 5.70
CA ARG A 231 -6.76 -1.45 4.82
C ARG A 231 -5.82 -0.61 3.98
N PHE A 232 -4.59 -1.11 3.78
CA PHE A 232 -3.53 -0.45 3.00
C PHE A 232 -3.09 0.91 3.56
N SER A 233 -3.24 1.15 4.87
CA SER A 233 -2.74 2.36 5.53
C SER A 233 -1.23 2.30 5.87
N ASP A 234 -0.57 1.16 5.68
CA ASP A 234 0.86 1.02 6.00
C ASP A 234 1.70 1.93 5.07
N PRO A 235 2.57 2.80 5.62
CA PRO A 235 3.41 3.71 4.86
C PRO A 235 4.30 3.02 3.81
N ILE A 236 4.56 1.72 3.94
CA ILE A 236 5.34 0.94 2.95
C ILE A 236 4.77 1.08 1.53
N PHE A 237 3.45 1.25 1.38
CA PHE A 237 2.82 1.42 0.07
C PHE A 237 3.12 2.79 -0.57
N LEU A 238 3.59 3.78 0.21
CA LEU A 238 4.00 5.10 -0.28
C LEU A 238 5.52 5.23 -0.43
N VAL A 239 6.26 4.65 0.52
CA VAL A 239 7.73 4.70 0.53
C VAL A 239 8.31 3.84 -0.59
N THR A 240 7.79 2.62 -0.80
CA THR A 240 8.38 1.70 -1.78
C THR A 240 8.29 2.19 -3.23
N PRO A 241 7.22 2.88 -3.69
CA PRO A 241 7.23 3.56 -4.98
C PRO A 241 8.38 4.57 -5.15
N VAL A 242 8.66 5.38 -4.12
CA VAL A 242 9.71 6.41 -4.16
C VAL A 242 11.11 5.79 -4.27
N LEU A 243 11.32 4.66 -3.60
CA LEU A 243 12.57 3.90 -3.66
C LEU A 243 12.75 3.14 -4.98
N ASP A 244 11.72 3.06 -5.82
CA ASP A 244 11.79 2.37 -7.10
C ASP A 244 12.47 3.24 -8.16
N ALA A 245 13.67 2.86 -8.57
CA ALA A 245 14.45 3.59 -9.56
C ALA A 245 13.76 3.76 -10.91
N ARG A 246 12.73 2.94 -11.23
CA ARG A 246 11.98 3.02 -12.48
C ARG A 246 11.14 4.29 -12.60
N PHE A 247 10.61 4.80 -11.49
CA PHE A 247 9.70 5.95 -11.51
C PHE A 247 9.87 6.94 -10.36
N LYS A 248 10.45 6.57 -9.21
CA LYS A 248 10.76 7.49 -8.09
C LYS A 248 9.54 8.33 -7.67
N PHE A 249 9.55 9.63 -7.91
CA PHE A 249 8.42 10.54 -7.63
C PHE A 249 7.49 10.75 -8.83
N LEU A 250 7.86 10.30 -10.04
CA LEU A 250 7.15 10.59 -11.29
C LEU A 250 5.71 10.03 -11.33
N TRP A 251 5.40 9.03 -10.49
CA TRP A 251 4.04 8.50 -10.37
C TRP A 251 3.06 9.47 -9.67
N LEU A 252 3.57 10.50 -8.99
CA LEU A 252 2.79 11.56 -8.35
C LEU A 252 2.50 12.73 -9.29
N ASP A 253 3.20 12.85 -10.42
CA ASP A 253 3.03 13.97 -11.36
C ASP A 253 1.60 14.01 -11.91
N ASN A 254 0.95 12.84 -12.02
CA ASN A 254 -0.44 12.71 -12.45
C ASN A 254 -1.46 13.24 -11.42
N LEU A 255 -1.08 13.45 -10.16
CA LEU A 255 -1.93 14.05 -9.13
C LEU A 255 -1.89 15.58 -9.14
N GLN A 256 -0.87 16.20 -9.76
CA GLN A 256 -0.70 17.66 -9.77
C GLN A 256 -1.55 18.38 -10.83
N GLY A 257 -2.38 17.64 -11.58
CA GLY A 257 -3.18 18.17 -12.71
C GLY A 257 -4.71 18.09 -12.54
N THR A 258 -5.21 17.70 -11.37
CA THR A 258 -6.65 17.71 -11.01
C THR A 258 -6.98 18.90 -10.13
#